data_AF-A0A969LGK5-F1
#
_entry.id   AF-A0A969LGK5-F1
#
_cell.length_a   1.000
_cell.length_b   1.000
_cell.length_c   1.000
_cell.angle_alpha   90.00
_cell.angle_beta   90.00
_cell.angle_gamma   90.00
#
_symmetry.space_group_name_H-M   'P 1'
#
loop_
_entity.id
_entity.type
_entity.pdbx_description
1 polymer ?
#
loop_
_entity_poly.entity_id
_entity_poly.type
_entity_poly.pdbx_seq_one_letter_code
_entity_poly.pdbx_strand_id
1 'polypeptide(L)'
;MHRPSDPAAAAIAQLNQMVSQFNQGFEQLLASPLMDAVPPEQRLAMLDNQATVYLDIGQPERAEACLQQGLAIALQAENLDWATRFQARREALNAPAGSSSPLDPYSQLLASLQQEEAKPIAGNEDLKMALQALQQNDCSRCLQLAMGVYQRALAQPVDPASTLRYMFACFFIAFAREGLGDQAGTISILADCAAGLDAVQNPGLAAETRQMIEGLKVRWGNQAFQKAWQIYQLQEKLRRS
;
A
#
# COMPACT_ATOMS: atom_id res chain seq x y z
N MET A 1 -32.91 16.05 33.03
CA MET A 1 -32.66 14.66 32.59
C MET A 1 -31.26 14.57 32.02
N HIS A 2 -30.27 14.09 32.79
CA HIS A 2 -28.93 13.81 32.27
C HIS A 2 -28.96 12.45 31.58
N ARG A 3 -28.65 12.40 30.27
CA ARG A 3 -28.35 11.12 29.61
C ARG A 3 -27.01 10.62 30.18
N PRO A 4 -26.91 9.35 30.60
CA PRO A 4 -25.63 8.77 30.97
C PRO A 4 -24.69 8.87 29.77
N SER A 5 -23.46 9.34 30.01
CA SER A 5 -22.41 9.44 29.00
C SER A 5 -22.12 8.07 28.41
N ASP A 6 -22.09 7.97 27.08
CA ASP A 6 -21.74 6.75 26.36
C ASP A 6 -20.31 6.33 26.75
N PRO A 7 -20.12 5.14 27.36
CA PRO A 7 -18.81 4.67 27.79
C PRO A 7 -17.83 4.51 26.62
N ALA A 8 -18.31 4.25 25.40
CA ALA A 8 -17.46 4.17 24.22
C ALA A 8 -16.89 5.54 23.84
N ALA A 9 -17.70 6.60 23.92
CA ALA A 9 -17.25 7.96 23.66
C ALA A 9 -16.20 8.42 24.69
N ALA A 10 -16.38 8.07 25.97
CA ALA A 10 -15.41 8.36 27.01
C ALA A 10 -14.07 7.63 26.78
N ALA A 11 -14.10 6.36 26.37
CA ALA A 11 -12.91 5.59 26.06
C ALA A 11 -12.14 6.15 24.86
N ILE A 12 -12.85 6.56 23.78
CA ILE A 12 -12.24 7.21 22.61
C ILE A 12 -11.58 8.54 23.00
N ALA A 13 -12.25 9.36 23.83
CA ALA A 13 -11.70 10.61 24.31
C ALA A 13 -10.41 10.40 25.12
N GLN A 14 -10.40 9.40 26.00
CA GLN A 14 -9.21 9.04 26.79
C GLN A 14 -8.07 8.56 25.89
N LEU A 15 -8.36 7.74 24.86
CA LEU A 15 -7.36 7.28 23.90
C LEU A 15 -6.73 8.46 23.13
N ASN A 16 -7.55 9.38 22.63
CA ASN A 16 -7.08 10.57 21.93
C ASN A 16 -6.21 11.46 22.84
N GLN A 17 -6.57 11.57 24.12
CA GLN A 17 -5.76 12.28 25.11
C GLN A 17 -4.39 11.63 25.32
N MET A 18 -4.34 10.29 25.47
CA MET A 18 -3.08 9.56 25.63
C MET A 18 -2.19 9.71 24.39
N VAL A 19 -2.74 9.58 23.19
CA VAL A 19 -1.99 9.78 21.93
C VAL A 19 -1.47 11.22 21.83
N SER A 20 -2.28 12.21 22.20
CA SER A 20 -1.84 13.61 22.21
C SER A 20 -0.70 13.86 23.21
N GLN A 21 -0.75 13.29 24.41
CA GLN A 21 0.30 13.42 25.41
C GLN A 21 1.59 12.73 24.97
N PHE A 22 1.47 11.53 24.40
CA PHE A 22 2.60 10.81 23.83
C PHE A 22 3.29 11.62 22.73
N ASN A 23 2.52 12.16 21.78
CA ASN A 23 3.04 12.98 20.69
C ASN A 23 3.73 14.25 21.20
N GLN A 24 3.17 14.90 22.23
CA GLN A 24 3.81 16.07 22.84
C GLN A 24 5.15 15.73 23.50
N GLY A 25 5.24 14.60 24.21
CA GLY A 25 6.50 14.12 24.76
C GLY A 25 7.53 13.78 23.67
N PHE A 26 7.06 13.26 22.54
CA PHE A 26 7.89 12.97 21.38
C PHE A 26 8.41 14.25 20.71
N GLU A 27 7.58 15.28 20.56
CA GLU A 27 8.00 16.60 20.06
C GLU A 27 9.06 17.24 20.97
N GLN A 28 8.88 17.15 22.29
CA GLN A 28 9.87 17.64 23.25
C GLN A 28 11.18 16.87 23.16
N LEU A 29 11.12 15.55 22.96
CA LEU A 29 12.30 14.73 22.73
C LEU A 29 13.00 15.16 21.44
N LEU A 30 12.27 15.30 20.33
CA LEU A 30 12.82 15.71 19.03
C LEU A 30 13.45 17.12 19.04
N ALA A 31 12.91 18.02 19.86
CA ALA A 31 13.46 19.35 20.08
C ALA A 31 14.61 19.40 21.10
N SER A 32 14.91 18.29 21.78
CA SER A 32 15.94 18.22 22.81
C SER A 32 17.34 18.21 22.18
N PRO A 33 18.32 18.91 22.77
CA PRO A 33 19.74 18.80 22.38
C PRO A 33 20.28 17.37 22.44
N LEU A 34 19.63 16.48 23.21
CA LEU A 34 19.99 15.05 23.24
C LEU A 34 19.86 14.38 21.87
N MET A 35 19.03 14.92 20.98
CA MET A 35 18.84 14.40 19.63
C MET A 35 20.01 14.68 18.69
N ASP A 36 20.94 15.54 19.07
CA ASP A 36 22.17 15.77 18.29
C ASP A 36 23.11 14.57 18.38
N ALA A 37 23.00 13.76 19.43
CA ALA A 37 23.75 12.51 19.60
C ALA A 37 23.08 11.30 18.92
N VAL A 38 21.83 11.43 18.49
CA VAL A 38 21.10 10.35 17.83
C VAL A 38 21.48 10.32 16.34
N PRO A 39 21.87 9.15 15.78
CA PRO A 39 22.20 9.03 14.37
C PRO A 39 21.09 9.59 13.48
N PRO A 40 21.41 10.34 12.41
CA PRO A 40 20.41 10.98 11.55
C PRO A 40 19.31 10.04 11.08
N GLU A 41 19.65 8.81 10.68
CA GLU A 41 18.70 7.79 10.21
C GLU A 41 17.63 7.43 11.24
N GLN A 42 18.00 7.35 12.53
CA GLN A 42 17.03 7.06 13.59
C GLN A 42 16.06 8.22 13.77
N ARG A 43 16.55 9.47 13.68
CA ARG A 43 15.70 10.66 13.74
C ARG A 43 14.72 10.73 12.56
N LEU A 44 15.19 10.38 11.36
CA LEU A 44 14.38 10.30 10.14
C LEU A 44 13.26 9.25 10.31
N ALA A 45 13.58 8.04 10.78
CA ALA A 45 12.59 7.02 11.06
C ALA A 45 11.57 7.46 12.13
N MET A 46 12.01 8.16 13.17
CA MET A 46 11.14 8.73 14.20
C MET A 46 10.13 9.74 13.62
N LEU A 47 10.59 10.66 12.77
CA LEU A 47 9.74 11.65 12.11
C LEU A 47 8.74 11.02 11.14
N ASP A 48 9.15 9.99 10.40
CA ASP A 48 8.29 9.25 9.47
C ASP A 48 7.17 8.49 10.21
N ASN A 49 7.51 7.88 11.36
CA ASN A 49 6.53 7.24 12.23
C ASN A 49 5.56 8.26 12.85
N GLN A 50 6.07 9.39 13.32
CA GLN A 50 5.22 10.45 13.90
C GLN A 50 4.25 11.03 12.87
N ALA A 51 4.72 11.26 11.64
CA ALA A 51 3.84 11.67 10.54
C ALA A 51 2.72 10.66 10.29
N THR A 52 3.04 9.36 10.31
CA THR A 52 2.04 8.28 10.17
C THR A 52 0.99 8.33 11.28
N VAL A 53 1.42 8.46 12.54
CA VAL A 53 0.50 8.58 13.67
C VAL A 53 -0.41 9.80 13.53
N TYR A 54 0.14 10.93 13.09
CA TYR A 54 -0.66 12.13 12.86
C TYR A 54 -1.72 11.96 11.77
N LEU A 55 -1.39 11.24 10.69
CA LEU A 55 -2.37 10.89 9.66
C LEU A 55 -3.46 9.96 10.20
N ASP A 56 -3.07 8.93 10.97
CA ASP A 56 -4.01 7.95 11.54
C ASP A 56 -5.03 8.61 12.50
N ILE A 57 -4.67 9.73 13.14
CA ILE A 57 -5.58 10.50 14.02
C ILE A 57 -6.21 11.72 13.35
N GLY A 58 -6.11 11.84 12.02
CA GLY A 58 -6.75 12.91 11.26
C GLY A 58 -6.15 14.31 11.48
N GLN A 59 -4.84 14.40 11.71
CA GLN A 59 -4.09 15.66 11.86
C GLN A 59 -3.07 15.85 10.72
N PRO A 60 -3.53 16.03 9.47
CA PRO A 60 -2.66 16.08 8.30
C PRO A 60 -1.66 17.24 8.35
N GLU A 61 -2.02 18.39 8.91
CA GLU A 61 -1.13 19.55 8.99
C GLU A 61 0.11 19.25 9.87
N ARG A 62 -0.08 18.48 10.95
CA ARG A 62 1.03 18.05 11.80
C ARG A 62 1.88 16.98 11.13
N ALA A 63 1.25 16.07 10.40
CA ALA A 63 1.98 15.10 9.59
C ALA A 63 2.87 15.81 8.56
N GLU A 64 2.36 16.84 7.88
CA GLU A 64 3.14 17.63 6.93
C GLU A 64 4.36 18.27 7.60
N ALA A 65 4.19 18.86 8.79
CA ALA A 65 5.29 19.46 9.53
C ALA A 65 6.39 18.44 9.87
N CYS A 66 6.01 17.23 10.32
CA CYS A 66 6.97 16.14 10.56
C CYS A 66 7.71 15.75 9.27
N LEU A 67 6.99 15.62 8.15
CA LEU A 67 7.60 15.25 6.87
C LEU A 67 8.54 16.35 6.34
N GLN A 68 8.19 17.63 6.54
CA GLN A 68 9.03 18.76 6.15
C GLN A 68 10.32 18.82 6.99
N GLN A 69 10.22 18.58 8.30
CA GLN A 69 11.39 18.49 9.17
C GLN A 69 12.28 17.30 8.78
N GLY A 70 11.67 16.14 8.48
CA GLY A 70 12.39 14.95 8.02
C GLY A 70 13.15 15.19 6.72
N LEU A 71 12.50 15.85 5.75
CA LEU A 71 13.14 16.25 4.49
C LEU A 71 14.36 17.14 4.72
N ALA A 72 14.24 18.16 5.57
CA ALA A 72 15.35 19.07 5.86
C ALA A 72 16.56 18.34 6.46
N ILE A 73 16.33 17.41 7.40
CA ILE A 73 17.39 16.60 8.02
C ILE A 73 18.01 15.66 6.98
N ALA A 74 17.20 15.02 6.14
CA ALA A 74 17.69 14.08 5.12
C ALA A 74 18.60 14.80 4.12
N LEU A 75 18.21 16.00 3.67
CA LEU A 75 19.03 16.82 2.78
C LEU A 75 20.32 17.28 3.44
N GLN A 76 20.29 17.69 4.71
CA GLN A 76 21.48 18.09 5.45
C GLN A 76 22.46 16.91 5.64
N ALA A 77 21.95 15.70 5.79
CA ALA A 77 22.76 14.48 5.93
C ALA A 77 23.15 13.86 4.57
N GLU A 78 22.83 14.52 3.45
CA GLU A 78 23.03 14.00 2.08
C GLU A 78 22.38 12.62 1.85
N ASN A 79 21.33 12.29 2.61
CA ASN A 79 20.62 11.02 2.50
C ASN A 79 19.45 11.16 1.52
N LEU A 80 19.76 10.97 0.24
CA LEU A 80 18.81 11.17 -0.86
C LEU A 80 17.61 10.22 -0.80
N ASP A 81 17.79 8.97 -0.35
CA ASP A 81 16.70 8.00 -0.25
C ASP A 81 15.60 8.48 0.71
N TRP A 82 16.00 8.94 1.90
CA TRP A 82 15.07 9.52 2.86
C TRP A 82 14.46 10.83 2.36
N ALA A 83 15.25 11.69 1.70
CA ALA A 83 14.74 12.94 1.15
C ALA A 83 13.64 12.68 0.11
N THR A 84 13.87 11.76 -0.83
CA THR A 84 12.86 11.34 -1.82
C THR A 84 11.62 10.77 -1.16
N ARG A 85 11.77 9.91 -0.13
CA ARG A 85 10.63 9.37 0.62
C ARG A 85 9.80 10.45 1.29
N PHE A 86 10.43 11.39 2.01
CA PHE A 86 9.70 12.48 2.67
C PHE A 86 9.00 13.38 1.68
N GLN A 87 9.67 13.74 0.58
CA GLN A 87 9.08 14.55 -0.48
C GLN A 87 7.85 13.88 -1.09
N ALA A 88 7.96 12.59 -1.44
CA ALA A 88 6.87 11.84 -2.04
C ALA A 88 5.67 11.67 -1.07
N ARG A 89 5.90 11.54 0.25
CA ARG A 89 4.81 11.52 1.26
C ARG A 89 4.12 12.88 1.36
N ARG A 90 4.88 13.98 1.31
CA ARG A 90 4.31 15.34 1.35
C ARG A 90 3.46 15.63 0.12
N GLU A 91 3.96 15.27 -1.04
CA GLU A 91 3.22 15.39 -2.29
C GLU A 91 1.92 14.59 -2.21
N ALA A 92 1.98 13.33 -1.75
CA ALA A 92 0.80 12.49 -1.57
C ALA A 92 -0.23 13.07 -0.58
N LEU A 93 0.24 13.69 0.51
CA LEU A 93 -0.61 14.32 1.52
C LEU A 93 -1.37 15.54 0.97
N ASN A 94 -0.70 16.33 0.14
CA ASN A 94 -1.25 17.54 -0.47
C ASN A 94 -1.94 17.28 -1.82
N ALA A 95 -1.91 16.03 -2.29
CA ALA A 95 -2.47 15.65 -3.55
C ALA A 95 -4.01 15.71 -3.48
N PRO A 96 -4.70 16.22 -4.53
CA PRO A 96 -6.16 16.21 -4.55
C PRO A 96 -6.69 14.80 -4.38
N ALA A 97 -7.78 14.64 -3.63
CA ALA A 97 -8.40 13.33 -3.39
C ALA A 97 -8.61 12.58 -4.71
N GLY A 98 -7.98 11.40 -4.84
CA GLY A 98 -8.00 10.58 -6.04
C GLY A 98 -6.75 10.65 -6.93
N SER A 99 -5.75 11.47 -6.58
CA SER A 99 -4.43 11.41 -7.23
C SER A 99 -3.58 10.28 -6.64
N SER A 100 -2.94 9.51 -7.52
CA SER A 100 -2.10 8.37 -7.13
C SER A 100 -0.87 8.85 -6.37
N SER A 101 -0.67 8.37 -5.14
CA SER A 101 0.54 8.66 -4.38
C SER A 101 1.77 8.11 -5.13
N PRO A 102 2.86 8.89 -5.28
CA PRO A 102 4.14 8.38 -5.77
C PRO A 102 4.81 7.37 -4.82
N LEU A 103 4.18 7.01 -3.69
CA LEU A 103 4.64 5.96 -2.78
C LEU A 103 3.75 4.72 -2.79
N ASP A 104 2.81 4.64 -3.73
CA ASP A 104 1.99 3.47 -3.92
C ASP A 104 2.41 2.73 -5.20
N PRO A 105 3.31 1.73 -5.09
CA PRO A 105 3.70 0.88 -6.21
C PRO A 105 2.50 0.26 -6.95
N TYR A 106 1.39 0.03 -6.23
CA TYR A 106 0.18 -0.54 -6.81
C TYR A 106 -0.50 0.45 -7.76
N SER A 107 -0.69 1.71 -7.35
CA SER A 107 -1.22 2.77 -8.22
C SER A 107 -0.26 3.12 -9.36
N GLN A 108 1.06 3.08 -9.12
CA GLN A 108 2.06 3.30 -10.18
C GLN A 108 2.01 2.21 -11.25
N LEU A 109 1.89 0.95 -10.85
CA LEU A 109 1.72 -0.15 -11.79
C LEU A 109 0.44 0.07 -12.61
N LEU A 110 -0.68 0.41 -11.97
CA LEU A 110 -1.92 0.69 -12.68
C LEU A 110 -1.76 1.82 -13.71
N ALA A 111 -1.15 2.93 -13.31
CA ALA A 111 -0.90 4.07 -14.18
C ALA A 111 0.01 3.70 -15.36
N SER A 112 1.10 2.95 -15.10
CA SER A 112 2.02 2.52 -16.15
C SER A 112 1.39 1.53 -17.14
N LEU A 113 0.49 0.66 -16.67
CA LEU A 113 -0.29 -0.22 -17.56
C LEU A 113 -1.26 0.58 -18.44
N GLN A 114 -1.82 1.69 -17.93
CA GLN A 114 -2.79 2.51 -18.67
C GLN A 114 -2.17 3.44 -19.72
N GLN A 115 -0.89 3.81 -19.59
CA GLN A 115 -0.21 4.78 -20.47
C GLN A 115 0.29 4.21 -21.82
N GLU A 116 -0.14 3.00 -22.22
CA GLU A 116 0.10 2.39 -23.54
C GLU A 116 1.58 2.31 -23.99
N GLU A 117 2.39 1.57 -23.23
CA GLU A 117 3.60 0.88 -23.75
C GLU A 117 3.88 -0.42 -22.98
N ALA A 118 2.81 -1.11 -22.54
CA ALA A 118 2.95 -2.40 -21.87
C ALA A 118 3.38 -3.51 -22.86
N LYS A 119 4.62 -3.42 -23.36
CA LYS A 119 5.36 -4.48 -24.07
C LYS A 119 5.16 -5.86 -23.44
N PRO A 120 5.10 -6.04 -22.09
CA PRO A 120 4.85 -7.36 -21.53
C PRO A 120 3.45 -7.93 -21.77
N ILE A 121 2.45 -7.12 -22.16
CA ILE A 121 1.11 -7.56 -22.56
C ILE A 121 1.05 -7.84 -24.08
N ALA A 122 2.05 -7.38 -24.84
CA ALA A 122 2.09 -7.57 -26.28
C ALA A 122 2.15 -9.07 -26.63
N GLY A 123 1.07 -9.58 -27.25
CA GLY A 123 0.93 -10.99 -27.63
C GLY A 123 -0.12 -11.78 -26.84
N ASN A 124 -0.80 -11.18 -25.86
CA ASN A 124 -1.94 -11.80 -25.17
C ASN A 124 -3.20 -10.92 -25.29
N GLU A 125 -4.09 -11.27 -26.22
CA GLU A 125 -5.32 -10.51 -26.49
C GLU A 125 -6.25 -10.44 -25.27
N ASP A 126 -6.32 -11.48 -24.44
CA ASP A 126 -7.17 -11.46 -23.25
C ASP A 126 -6.68 -10.46 -22.20
N LEU A 127 -5.36 -10.32 -22.03
CA LEU A 127 -4.79 -9.30 -21.13
C LEU A 127 -4.98 -7.89 -21.68
N LYS A 128 -4.93 -7.69 -23.00
CA LYS A 128 -5.29 -6.39 -23.62
C LYS A 128 -6.76 -6.05 -23.37
N MET A 129 -7.65 -7.02 -23.55
CA MET A 129 -9.07 -6.84 -23.27
C MET A 129 -9.34 -6.59 -21.79
N ALA A 130 -8.60 -7.23 -20.87
CA ALA A 130 -8.70 -6.99 -19.44
C ALA A 130 -8.26 -5.54 -19.09
N LEU A 131 -7.14 -5.08 -19.66
CA LEU A 131 -6.69 -3.69 -19.52
C LEU A 131 -7.72 -2.69 -20.06
N GLN A 132 -8.29 -2.95 -21.23
CA GLN A 132 -9.31 -2.10 -21.82
C GLN A 132 -10.57 -2.04 -20.93
N ALA A 133 -11.02 -3.19 -20.40
CA ALA A 133 -12.13 -3.24 -19.46
C ALA A 133 -11.83 -2.43 -18.19
N LEU A 134 -10.60 -2.52 -17.67
CA LEU A 134 -10.17 -1.73 -16.51
C LEU A 134 -10.15 -0.22 -16.80
N GLN A 135 -9.67 0.20 -17.97
CA GLN A 135 -9.71 1.62 -18.41
C GLN A 135 -11.13 2.15 -18.55
N GLN A 136 -12.09 1.29 -18.90
CA GLN A 136 -13.52 1.60 -18.97
C GLN A 136 -14.22 1.51 -17.61
N ASN A 137 -13.48 1.24 -16.53
CA ASN A 137 -13.99 0.99 -15.19
C ASN A 137 -14.99 -0.20 -15.12
N ASP A 138 -14.90 -1.14 -16.05
CA ASP A 138 -15.67 -2.40 -16.06
C ASP A 138 -14.90 -3.48 -15.30
N CYS A 139 -14.90 -3.35 -13.97
CA CYS A 139 -14.17 -4.25 -13.08
C CYS A 139 -14.64 -5.70 -13.20
N SER A 140 -15.94 -5.94 -13.39
CA SER A 140 -16.48 -7.30 -13.53
C SER A 140 -15.94 -8.01 -14.78
N ARG A 141 -15.92 -7.31 -15.93
CA ARG A 141 -15.36 -7.88 -17.17
C ARG A 141 -13.85 -8.05 -17.09
N CYS A 142 -13.14 -7.10 -16.50
CA CYS A 142 -11.69 -7.21 -16.24
C CYS A 142 -11.39 -8.47 -15.41
N LEU A 143 -12.12 -8.69 -14.32
CA LEU A 143 -11.97 -9.86 -13.46
C LEU A 143 -12.16 -11.17 -14.24
N GLN A 144 -13.23 -11.25 -15.04
CA GLN A 144 -13.55 -12.45 -15.83
C GLN A 144 -12.42 -12.78 -16.82
N LEU A 145 -11.95 -11.79 -17.58
CA LEU A 145 -10.89 -11.96 -18.57
C LEU A 145 -9.57 -12.38 -17.91
N ALA A 146 -9.19 -11.68 -16.83
CA ALA A 146 -7.96 -11.95 -16.11
C ALA A 146 -7.97 -13.34 -15.44
N MET A 147 -9.10 -13.79 -14.89
CA MET A 147 -9.24 -15.15 -14.37
C MET A 147 -9.03 -16.22 -15.45
N GLY A 148 -9.50 -15.99 -16.67
CA GLY A 148 -9.25 -16.90 -17.79
C GLY A 148 -7.76 -17.04 -18.12
N VAL A 149 -7.02 -15.92 -18.11
CA VAL A 149 -5.57 -15.93 -18.34
C VAL A 149 -4.84 -16.62 -17.19
N TYR A 150 -5.23 -16.32 -15.95
CA TYR A 150 -4.67 -16.94 -14.75
C TYR A 150 -4.77 -18.47 -14.79
N GLN A 151 -5.95 -19.00 -15.10
CA GLN A 151 -6.18 -20.45 -15.20
C GLN A 151 -5.33 -21.09 -16.31
N ARG A 152 -5.22 -20.44 -17.48
CA ARG A 152 -4.37 -20.94 -18.57
C ARG A 152 -2.88 -20.91 -18.21
N ALA A 153 -2.42 -19.88 -17.51
CA ALA A 153 -1.03 -19.78 -17.09
C ALA A 153 -0.66 -20.87 -16.07
N LEU A 154 -1.57 -21.21 -15.14
CA LEU A 154 -1.38 -22.32 -14.21
C LEU A 154 -1.34 -23.71 -14.89
N ALA A 155 -2.02 -23.86 -16.02
CA ALA A 155 -2.07 -25.13 -16.76
C ALA A 155 -0.88 -25.33 -17.72
N GLN A 156 -0.09 -24.29 -18.00
CA GLN A 156 1.04 -24.34 -18.92
C GLN A 156 2.33 -24.73 -18.22
N PRO A 157 3.31 -25.31 -18.94
CA PRO A 157 4.67 -25.44 -18.43
C PRO A 157 5.22 -24.09 -17.96
N VAL A 158 6.01 -24.14 -16.90
CA VAL A 158 6.66 -22.94 -16.37
C VAL A 158 7.74 -22.48 -17.36
N ASP A 159 7.49 -21.35 -17.99
CA ASP A 159 8.40 -20.64 -18.88
C ASP A 159 8.31 -19.14 -18.60
N PRO A 160 9.26 -18.31 -19.08
CA PRO A 160 9.26 -16.88 -18.79
C PRO A 160 7.97 -16.18 -19.23
N ALA A 161 7.39 -16.57 -20.38
CA ALA A 161 6.17 -15.97 -20.88
C ALA A 161 4.92 -16.41 -20.09
N SER A 162 4.82 -17.69 -19.70
CA SER A 162 3.73 -18.17 -18.83
C SER A 162 3.81 -17.54 -17.43
N THR A 163 5.03 -17.35 -16.90
CA THR A 163 5.27 -16.67 -15.61
C THR A 163 4.83 -15.20 -15.65
N LEU A 164 5.18 -14.46 -16.72
CA LEU A 164 4.70 -13.09 -16.89
C LEU A 164 3.18 -13.03 -17.05
N ARG A 165 2.58 -13.93 -17.85
CA ARG A 165 1.12 -14.01 -18.00
C ARG A 165 0.42 -14.28 -16.68
N TYR A 166 0.96 -15.18 -15.86
CA TYR A 166 0.48 -15.45 -14.50
C TYR A 166 0.50 -14.19 -13.65
N MET A 167 1.64 -13.50 -13.59
CA MET A 167 1.81 -12.28 -12.80
C MET A 167 0.83 -11.18 -13.23
N PHE A 168 0.74 -10.85 -14.52
CA PHE A 168 -0.19 -9.82 -15.00
C PHE A 168 -1.65 -10.21 -14.77
N ALA A 169 -2.01 -11.47 -14.93
CA ALA A 169 -3.36 -11.94 -14.61
C ALA A 169 -3.69 -11.71 -13.13
N CYS A 170 -2.77 -12.03 -12.21
CA CYS A 170 -2.94 -11.75 -10.79
C CYS A 170 -3.12 -10.25 -10.51
N PHE A 171 -2.36 -9.38 -11.18
CA PHE A 171 -2.49 -7.93 -11.01
C PHE A 171 -3.84 -7.40 -11.54
N PHE A 172 -4.30 -7.83 -12.70
CA PHE A 172 -5.63 -7.45 -13.20
C PHE A 172 -6.76 -7.97 -12.31
N ILE A 173 -6.66 -9.20 -11.80
CA ILE A 173 -7.62 -9.72 -10.80
C ILE A 173 -7.60 -8.84 -9.55
N ALA A 174 -6.41 -8.45 -9.07
CA ALA A 174 -6.27 -7.59 -7.90
C ALA A 174 -6.95 -6.23 -8.13
N PHE A 175 -6.69 -5.56 -9.25
CA PHE A 175 -7.27 -4.25 -9.60
C PHE A 175 -8.80 -4.35 -9.71
N ALA A 176 -9.28 -5.39 -10.38
CA ALA A 176 -10.71 -5.61 -10.56
C ALA A 176 -11.42 -5.88 -9.22
N ARG A 177 -10.85 -6.73 -8.36
CA ARG A 177 -11.39 -7.00 -7.02
C ARG A 177 -11.40 -5.76 -6.14
N GLU A 178 -10.35 -4.94 -6.21
CA GLU A 178 -10.30 -3.68 -5.46
C GLU A 178 -11.42 -2.74 -5.94
N GLY A 179 -11.58 -2.57 -7.25
CA GLY A 179 -12.66 -1.76 -7.83
C GLY A 179 -14.08 -2.26 -7.49
N LEU A 180 -14.23 -3.56 -7.20
CA LEU A 180 -15.46 -4.18 -6.71
C LEU A 180 -15.63 -4.11 -5.18
N GLY A 181 -14.67 -3.53 -4.46
CA GLY A 181 -14.69 -3.41 -3.00
C GLY A 181 -14.25 -4.68 -2.25
N ASP A 182 -13.70 -5.69 -2.94
CA ASP A 182 -13.21 -6.94 -2.35
C ASP A 182 -11.74 -6.82 -1.91
N GLN A 183 -11.50 -6.04 -0.86
CA GLN A 183 -10.15 -5.80 -0.33
C GLN A 183 -9.43 -7.10 0.12
N ALA A 184 -10.16 -8.03 0.74
CA ALA A 184 -9.58 -9.30 1.18
C ALA A 184 -9.19 -10.18 -0.01
N GLY A 185 -10.04 -10.24 -1.04
CA GLY A 185 -9.73 -10.94 -2.28
C GLY A 185 -8.57 -10.31 -3.06
N THR A 186 -8.38 -8.99 -3.00
CA THR A 186 -7.21 -8.30 -3.57
C THR A 186 -5.92 -8.72 -2.85
N ILE A 187 -5.92 -8.74 -1.50
CA ILE A 187 -4.75 -9.24 -0.73
C ILE A 187 -4.48 -10.70 -1.07
N SER A 188 -5.52 -11.54 -1.08
CA SER A 188 -5.39 -12.98 -1.34
C SER A 188 -4.71 -13.26 -2.68
N ILE A 189 -5.15 -12.62 -3.77
CA ILE A 189 -4.57 -12.90 -5.09
C ILE A 189 -3.12 -12.42 -5.21
N LEU A 190 -2.76 -11.29 -4.58
CA LEU A 190 -1.38 -10.81 -4.59
C LEU A 190 -0.47 -11.69 -3.72
N ALA A 191 -0.96 -12.16 -2.58
CA ALA A 191 -0.21 -13.07 -1.71
C ALA A 191 0.01 -14.43 -2.40
N ASP A 192 -1.03 -14.98 -3.03
CA ASP A 192 -0.94 -16.21 -3.84
C ASP A 192 0.01 -16.01 -5.04
N CYS A 193 0.00 -14.83 -5.67
CA CYS A 193 0.93 -14.45 -6.73
C CYS A 193 2.38 -14.47 -6.25
N ALA A 194 2.69 -13.80 -5.14
CA ALA A 194 4.03 -13.77 -4.56
C ALA A 194 4.54 -15.18 -4.22
N ALA A 195 3.70 -16.00 -3.58
CA ALA A 195 4.04 -17.38 -3.23
C ALA A 195 4.28 -18.25 -4.48
N GLY A 196 3.45 -18.09 -5.52
CA GLY A 196 3.64 -18.79 -6.80
C GLY A 196 4.94 -18.40 -7.49
N LEU A 197 5.31 -17.11 -7.44
CA LEU A 197 6.57 -16.59 -7.99
C LEU A 197 7.80 -17.10 -7.23
N ASP A 198 7.73 -17.23 -5.90
CA ASP A 198 8.78 -17.89 -5.11
C ASP A 198 8.96 -19.36 -5.53
N ALA A 199 7.85 -20.08 -5.72
CA ALA A 199 7.86 -21.50 -6.06
C ALA A 199 8.52 -21.79 -7.41
N VAL A 200 8.41 -20.86 -8.38
CA VAL A 200 9.10 -20.93 -9.68
C VAL A 200 10.49 -20.26 -9.67
N GLN A 201 11.05 -20.02 -8.49
CA GLN A 201 12.39 -19.45 -8.28
C GLN A 201 12.57 -18.06 -8.91
N ASN A 202 11.54 -17.22 -8.86
CA ASN A 202 11.60 -15.83 -9.30
C ASN A 202 11.41 -14.84 -8.12
N PRO A 203 12.39 -14.78 -7.19
CA PRO A 203 12.25 -14.02 -5.94
C PRO A 203 12.17 -12.50 -6.16
N GLY A 204 12.69 -11.99 -7.28
CA GLY A 204 12.61 -10.57 -7.63
C GLY A 204 11.16 -10.13 -7.84
N LEU A 205 10.43 -10.81 -8.74
CA LEU A 205 9.02 -10.51 -8.99
C LEU A 205 8.14 -10.81 -7.76
N ALA A 206 8.50 -11.82 -6.97
CA ALA A 206 7.81 -12.10 -5.70
C ALA A 206 7.98 -10.93 -4.71
N ALA A 207 9.19 -10.36 -4.59
CA ALA A 207 9.45 -9.20 -3.75
C ALA A 207 8.67 -7.96 -4.21
N GLU A 208 8.64 -7.68 -5.52
CA GLU A 208 7.83 -6.58 -6.09
C GLU A 208 6.33 -6.77 -5.79
N THR A 209 5.81 -7.99 -5.93
CA THR A 209 4.42 -8.30 -5.59
C THR A 209 4.11 -8.05 -4.11
N ARG A 210 5.06 -8.36 -3.20
CA ARG A 210 4.90 -8.03 -1.77
C ARG A 210 4.96 -6.53 -1.52
N GLN A 211 5.79 -5.78 -2.24
CA GLN A 211 5.80 -4.32 -2.15
C GLN A 211 4.47 -3.71 -2.60
N MET A 212 3.78 -4.30 -3.59
CA MET A 212 2.43 -3.88 -3.96
C MET A 212 1.42 -4.07 -2.83
N ILE A 213 1.51 -5.16 -2.07
CA ILE A 213 0.68 -5.37 -0.88
C ILE A 213 0.93 -4.27 0.16
N GLU A 214 2.18 -3.90 0.40
CA GLU A 214 2.51 -2.78 1.29
C GLU A 214 1.99 -1.43 0.73
N GLY A 215 1.98 -1.25 -0.59
CA GLY A 215 1.33 -0.11 -1.25
C GLY A 215 -0.16 -0.01 -0.91
N LEU A 216 -0.88 -1.15 -0.89
CA LEU A 216 -2.29 -1.19 -0.47
C LEU A 216 -2.48 -0.73 0.99
N LYS A 217 -1.53 -1.01 1.88
CA LYS A 217 -1.58 -0.52 3.26
C LYS A 217 -1.50 1.00 3.33
N VAL A 218 -0.63 1.61 2.51
CA VAL A 218 -0.53 3.08 2.40
C VAL A 218 -1.83 3.64 1.82
N ARG A 219 -2.34 3.05 0.73
CA ARG A 219 -3.52 3.53 0.02
C ARG A 219 -4.83 3.40 0.81
N TRP A 220 -5.06 2.26 1.46
CA TRP A 220 -6.29 1.99 2.20
C TRP A 220 -6.26 2.52 3.64
N GLY A 221 -5.08 2.85 4.15
CA GLY A 221 -4.87 3.12 5.56
C GLY A 221 -4.76 1.85 6.41
N ASN A 222 -4.10 1.97 7.56
CA ASN A 222 -3.72 0.82 8.39
C ASN A 222 -4.94 0.01 8.87
N GLN A 223 -6.02 0.66 9.29
CA GLN A 223 -7.20 -0.04 9.81
C GLN A 223 -7.90 -0.91 8.76
N ALA A 224 -8.16 -0.37 7.57
CA ALA A 224 -8.81 -1.11 6.49
C ALA A 224 -7.93 -2.27 6.01
N PHE A 225 -6.63 -2.02 5.87
CA PHE A 225 -5.67 -3.06 5.52
C PHE A 225 -5.63 -4.20 6.55
N GLN A 226 -5.54 -3.89 7.85
CA GLN A 226 -5.54 -4.91 8.91
C GLN A 226 -6.80 -5.77 8.90
N LYS A 227 -7.98 -5.14 8.69
CA LYS A 227 -9.24 -5.88 8.58
C LYS A 227 -9.23 -6.84 7.39
N ALA A 228 -8.81 -6.37 6.21
CA ALA A 228 -8.73 -7.20 5.01
C ALA A 228 -7.70 -8.34 5.18
N TRP A 229 -6.57 -8.06 5.82
CA TRP A 229 -5.51 -9.02 6.13
C TRP A 229 -5.98 -10.14 7.08
N GLN A 230 -6.74 -9.79 8.13
CA GLN A 230 -7.32 -10.77 9.05
C GLN A 230 -8.29 -11.72 8.34
N ILE A 231 -9.13 -11.20 7.44
CA ILE A 231 -10.05 -12.02 6.64
C ILE A 231 -9.26 -13.00 5.76
N TYR A 232 -8.24 -12.52 5.07
CA TYR A 232 -7.33 -13.36 4.27
C TYR A 232 -6.69 -14.46 5.12
N GLN A 233 -6.15 -14.14 6.30
CA GLN A 233 -5.55 -15.13 7.20
C GLN A 233 -6.53 -16.21 7.65
N LEU A 234 -7.79 -15.86 7.90
CA LEU A 234 -8.85 -16.82 8.23
C LEU A 234 -9.16 -17.74 7.05
N GLN A 235 -9.26 -17.19 5.84
CA GLN A 235 -9.48 -17.95 4.61
C GLN A 235 -8.33 -18.95 4.37
N GLU A 236 -7.08 -18.53 4.56
CA GLU A 236 -5.91 -19.41 4.44
C GLU A 236 -5.92 -20.54 5.47
N LYS A 237 -6.31 -20.27 6.72
CA LYS A 237 -6.45 -21.32 7.74
C LYS A 237 -7.50 -22.35 7.34
N LEU A 238 -8.64 -21.90 6.81
CA LEU A 238 -9.72 -22.78 6.34
C LEU A 238 -9.31 -23.60 5.11
N ARG A 239 -8.47 -23.07 4.23
CA ARG A 239 -7.97 -23.79 3.03
C ARG A 239 -7.02 -24.93 3.40
N ARG A 240 -6.37 -24.84 4.57
CA ARG A 240 -5.37 -25.84 5.05
C ARG A 240 -5.95 -26.90 5.99
N SER A 241 -7.16 -26.72 6.49
CA SER A 241 -7.89 -27.69 7.32
C SER A 241 -8.67 -28.67 6.49
#